data_AF-A0AA38VSA9-F1
#
_entry.id   AF-A0AA38VSA9-F1
#
_cell.length_a   1.000
_cell.length_b   1.000
_cell.length_c   1.000
_cell.angle_alpha   90.00
_cell.angle_beta   90.00
_cell.angle_gamma   90.00
#
_symmetry.space_group_name_H-M   'P 1'
#
loop_
_entity.id
_entity.type
_entity.pdbx_description
1 polymer ?
#
loop_
_entity_poly.entity_id
_entity_poly.type
_entity_poly.pdbx_seq_one_letter_code
_entity_poly.pdbx_strand_id
1 'polypeptide(L)'
;MPKRKRGRPKGWRPGMPYSATPKLKADADRRKGEPKRRGRPPKARSPSPRKIYEKLRPPYIPFLCEWEGCKAELQNIETLRKHILVVHGWGPLVCKWAKCAAKSPPPSFESEDDFAMHIEEAHLIPFMWHLGEGFRNTPPDRLIEEQKDKKDRLPDYLFDEHGNQVTPSIRDQEMEDQLSYRENRKKLRALLLQRDANAPYEDEDNMGEAV
;
A
#
# COMPACT_ATOMS: atom_id res chain seq x y z
N MET A 1 10.39 -9.13 -33.06
CA MET A 1 11.06 -10.45 -32.95
C MET A 1 11.57 -10.70 -31.53
N PRO A 2 11.08 -11.70 -30.78
CA PRO A 2 11.52 -11.90 -29.39
C PRO A 2 12.94 -12.49 -29.36
N LYS A 3 13.89 -11.66 -28.87
CA LYS A 3 15.31 -12.00 -28.76
C LYS A 3 15.50 -13.19 -27.81
N ARG A 4 16.01 -14.31 -28.36
CA ARG A 4 16.32 -15.53 -27.61
C ARG A 4 17.34 -15.23 -26.50
N LYS A 5 17.10 -15.75 -25.29
CA LYS A 5 17.99 -15.61 -24.13
C LYS A 5 19.38 -16.16 -24.49
N ARG A 6 20.40 -15.29 -24.47
CA ARG A 6 21.81 -15.65 -24.68
C ARG A 6 22.24 -16.58 -23.55
N GLY A 7 22.32 -17.85 -23.87
CA GLY A 7 22.74 -18.91 -22.97
C GLY A 7 23.24 -20.08 -23.79
N ARG A 8 24.12 -20.87 -23.19
CA ARG A 8 24.74 -22.05 -23.78
C ARG A 8 23.65 -23.00 -24.36
N PRO A 9 23.80 -23.47 -25.61
CA PRO A 9 22.83 -24.34 -26.27
C PRO A 9 22.50 -25.55 -25.42
N LYS A 10 21.23 -25.93 -25.46
CA LYS A 10 20.74 -27.09 -24.73
C LYS A 10 21.46 -28.34 -25.26
N GLY A 11 22.30 -28.94 -24.41
CA GLY A 11 23.10 -30.12 -24.75
C GLY A 11 24.62 -29.89 -24.89
N TRP A 12 25.11 -28.64 -24.87
CA TRP A 12 26.54 -28.35 -24.96
C TRP A 12 27.28 -28.78 -23.67
N ARG A 13 28.40 -29.49 -23.79
CA ARG A 13 29.32 -29.91 -22.70
C ARG A 13 30.68 -29.20 -22.82
N PRO A 14 31.42 -28.93 -21.72
CA PRO A 14 32.71 -28.25 -21.81
C PRO A 14 33.69 -29.11 -22.64
N GLY A 15 34.35 -28.50 -23.63
CA GLY A 15 35.22 -29.19 -24.58
C GLY A 15 34.60 -29.49 -25.96
N MET A 16 33.32 -29.15 -26.18
CA MET A 16 32.63 -29.37 -27.47
C MET A 16 32.48 -28.05 -28.25
N PRO A 17 32.82 -27.98 -29.55
CA PRO A 17 32.63 -26.76 -30.33
C PRO A 17 31.13 -26.47 -30.51
N TYR A 18 30.77 -25.18 -30.59
CA TYR A 18 29.37 -24.73 -30.61
C TYR A 18 28.56 -25.28 -31.81
N SER A 19 29.25 -25.61 -32.91
CA SER A 19 28.69 -26.21 -34.12
C SER A 19 28.37 -27.71 -34.00
N ALA A 20 28.95 -28.42 -33.02
CA ALA A 20 28.79 -29.87 -32.85
C ALA A 20 27.60 -30.25 -31.97
N THR A 21 26.65 -29.34 -31.73
CA THR A 21 25.42 -29.69 -31.01
C THR A 21 24.59 -30.66 -31.87
N PRO A 22 24.33 -31.90 -31.43
CA PRO A 22 23.49 -32.80 -32.20
C PRO A 22 22.08 -32.20 -32.29
N LYS A 23 21.55 -32.08 -33.51
CA LYS A 23 20.13 -31.79 -33.74
C LYS A 23 19.33 -32.96 -33.18
N LEU A 24 18.87 -32.83 -31.94
CA LEU A 24 17.86 -33.73 -31.40
C LEU A 24 16.65 -33.63 -32.32
N LYS A 25 16.37 -34.70 -33.08
CA LYS A 25 15.09 -34.85 -33.77
C LYS A 25 14.01 -34.73 -32.70
N ALA A 26 13.00 -33.90 -32.97
CA ALA A 26 11.81 -33.88 -32.14
C ALA A 26 11.06 -35.19 -32.42
N ASP A 27 11.36 -36.22 -31.63
CA ASP A 27 10.60 -37.46 -31.66
C ASP A 27 9.17 -37.15 -31.19
N ALA A 28 8.27 -37.07 -32.18
CA ALA A 28 6.83 -37.00 -31.99
C ALA A 28 6.30 -38.39 -31.61
N ASP A 29 6.78 -38.95 -30.50
CA ASP A 29 6.18 -40.13 -29.90
C ASP A 29 6.22 -40.02 -28.37
N ARG A 30 5.22 -39.32 -27.85
CA ARG A 30 5.02 -39.07 -26.42
C ARG A 30 4.53 -40.36 -25.76
N ARG A 31 5.47 -41.27 -25.48
CA ARG A 31 5.21 -42.45 -24.64
C ARG A 31 4.61 -42.03 -23.30
N LYS A 32 3.46 -42.62 -22.95
CA LYS A 32 2.89 -42.59 -21.60
C LYS A 32 3.91 -43.17 -20.63
N GLY A 33 4.40 -42.39 -19.66
CA GLY A 33 5.05 -42.97 -18.48
C GLY A 33 6.29 -42.28 -17.89
N GLU A 34 6.77 -41.14 -18.36
CA GLU A 34 7.91 -40.49 -17.70
C GLU A 34 7.47 -39.65 -16.49
N PRO A 35 7.98 -39.92 -15.26
CA PRO A 35 7.70 -39.08 -14.11
C PRO A 35 8.36 -37.71 -14.30
N LYS A 36 7.54 -36.64 -14.33
CA LYS A 36 8.01 -35.25 -14.35
C LYS A 36 9.06 -35.07 -13.24
N ARG A 37 10.24 -34.54 -13.60
CA ARG A 37 11.30 -34.18 -12.65
C ARG A 37 10.69 -33.46 -11.46
N ARG A 38 10.97 -33.91 -10.23
CA ARG A 38 10.54 -33.28 -8.98
C ARG A 38 11.12 -31.87 -8.92
N GLY A 39 10.40 -30.91 -9.49
CA GLY A 39 10.60 -29.50 -9.22
C GLY A 39 10.25 -29.20 -7.75
N ARG A 40 10.72 -28.07 -7.26
CA ARG A 40 10.46 -27.57 -5.90
C ARG A 40 8.99 -27.82 -5.52
N PRO A 41 8.71 -28.38 -4.33
CA PRO A 41 7.33 -28.61 -3.90
C PRO A 41 6.51 -27.33 -4.05
N PRO A 42 5.20 -27.43 -4.38
CA PRO A 42 4.33 -26.27 -4.52
C PRO A 42 4.47 -25.40 -3.28
N LYS A 43 4.66 -24.09 -3.48
CA LYS A 43 4.72 -23.14 -2.37
C LYS A 43 3.42 -23.29 -1.59
N ALA A 44 3.52 -23.53 -0.27
CA ALA A 44 2.35 -23.63 0.58
C ALA A 44 1.45 -22.39 0.37
N ARG A 45 0.14 -22.60 0.35
CA ARG A 45 -0.83 -21.50 0.24
C ARG A 45 -0.55 -20.53 1.39
N SER A 46 -0.43 -19.23 1.08
CA SER A 46 -0.27 -18.22 2.11
C SER A 46 -1.47 -18.28 3.07
N PRO A 47 -1.25 -18.08 4.38
CA PRO A 47 -2.35 -18.01 5.34
C PRO A 47 -3.32 -16.88 4.94
N SER A 48 -4.61 -17.08 5.26
CA SER A 48 -5.63 -16.04 5.11
C SER A 48 -5.23 -14.79 5.92
N PRO A 49 -5.52 -13.57 5.43
CA PRO A 49 -5.26 -12.33 6.16
C PRO A 49 -5.78 -12.35 7.61
N ARG A 50 -6.94 -12.97 7.85
CA ARG A 50 -7.53 -13.10 9.20
C ARG A 50 -6.67 -13.94 10.15
N LYS A 51 -6.12 -15.05 9.65
CA LYS A 51 -5.19 -15.91 10.42
C LYS A 51 -3.83 -15.25 10.67
N ILE A 52 -3.43 -14.31 9.81
CA ILE A 52 -2.23 -13.50 10.05
C ILE A 52 -2.54 -12.52 11.18
N TYR A 53 -3.66 -11.79 11.08
CA TYR A 53 -4.11 -10.83 12.09
C TYR A 53 -4.25 -11.43 13.50
N GLU A 54 -4.92 -12.58 13.63
CA GLU A 54 -5.11 -13.27 14.92
C GLU A 54 -3.79 -13.72 15.59
N LYS A 55 -2.71 -13.87 14.80
CA LYS A 55 -1.38 -14.20 15.33
C LYS A 55 -0.59 -12.97 15.78
N LEU A 56 -0.97 -11.78 15.34
CA LEU A 56 -0.29 -10.56 15.73
C LEU A 56 -0.60 -10.26 17.20
N ARG A 57 0.44 -10.00 17.98
CA ARG A 57 0.35 -9.45 19.33
C ARG A 57 1.02 -8.08 19.32
N PRO A 58 0.38 -7.05 18.74
CA PRO A 58 0.97 -5.72 18.69
C PRO A 58 1.18 -5.21 20.13
N PRO A 59 2.38 -4.72 20.48
CA PRO A 59 2.59 -4.09 21.77
C PRO A 59 1.78 -2.79 21.85
N TYR A 60 1.23 -2.51 23.02
CA TYR A 60 0.62 -1.22 23.31
C TYR A 60 1.72 -0.18 23.51
N ILE A 61 1.62 0.94 22.80
CA ILE A 61 2.55 2.06 22.92
C ILE A 61 1.79 3.20 23.61
N PRO A 62 2.12 3.54 24.87
CA PRO A 62 1.46 4.62 25.58
C PRO A 62 1.89 5.99 25.02
N PHE A 63 0.98 6.96 25.09
CA PHE A 63 1.22 8.36 24.76
C PHE A 63 1.73 9.06 26.02
N LEU A 64 3.06 9.16 26.16
CA LEU A 64 3.69 9.77 27.33
C LEU A 64 3.68 11.29 27.22
N CYS A 65 3.25 11.97 28.29
CA CYS A 65 3.41 13.41 28.40
C CYS A 65 4.87 13.74 28.75
N GLU A 66 5.57 14.49 27.89
CA GLU A 66 6.97 14.88 28.11
C GLU A 66 7.12 16.25 28.77
N TRP A 67 6.07 16.73 29.44
CA TRP A 67 6.16 17.95 30.23
C TRP A 67 7.11 17.76 31.41
N GLU A 68 7.85 18.81 31.78
CA GLU A 68 8.75 18.78 32.92
C GLU A 68 8.05 18.31 34.20
N GLY A 69 8.45 17.14 34.72
CA GLY A 69 7.88 16.53 35.92
C GLY A 69 6.55 15.78 35.73
N CYS A 70 5.97 15.74 34.53
CA CYS A 70 4.76 14.97 34.25
C CYS A 70 5.11 13.52 33.89
N LYS A 71 4.33 12.57 34.42
CA LYS A 71 4.45 11.13 34.14
C LYS A 71 3.13 10.54 33.63
N ALA A 72 2.27 11.38 33.05
CA ALA A 72 0.97 10.93 32.56
C ALA A 72 1.16 10.00 31.35
N GLU A 73 0.57 8.82 31.44
CA GLU A 73 0.46 7.87 30.34
C GLU A 73 -0.95 7.96 29.79
N LEU A 74 -1.06 8.31 28.51
CA LEU A 74 -2.34 8.53 27.85
C LEU A 74 -2.51 7.54 26.71
N GLN A 75 -3.76 7.36 26.28
CA GLN A 75 -4.10 6.29 25.35
C GLN A 75 -4.16 6.75 23.90
N ASN A 76 -4.42 8.03 23.67
CA ASN A 76 -4.51 8.61 22.34
C ASN A 76 -4.02 10.05 22.34
N ILE A 77 -3.81 10.62 21.16
CA ILE A 77 -3.31 11.99 21.09
C ILE A 77 -4.36 13.03 21.50
N GLU A 78 -5.65 12.77 21.29
CA GLU A 78 -6.71 13.69 21.70
C GLU A 78 -6.77 13.88 23.23
N THR A 79 -6.54 12.81 23.99
CA THR A 79 -6.44 12.86 25.45
C THR A 79 -5.14 13.54 25.87
N LEU A 80 -4.03 13.34 25.15
CA LEU A 80 -2.79 14.09 25.37
C LEU A 80 -2.97 15.59 25.15
N ARG A 81 -3.62 16.00 24.06
CA ARG A 81 -3.93 17.41 23.78
C ARG A 81 -4.74 18.03 24.91
N LYS A 82 -5.86 17.38 25.29
CA LYS A 82 -6.72 17.84 26.39
C LYS A 82 -5.97 17.87 27.72
N HIS A 83 -5.14 16.87 27.99
CA HIS A 83 -4.31 16.80 29.20
C HIS A 83 -3.35 17.99 29.28
N ILE A 84 -2.66 18.33 28.19
CA ILE A 84 -1.72 19.47 28.19
C ILE A 84 -2.45 20.78 28.44
N LEU A 85 -3.56 21.03 27.74
CA LEU A 85 -4.32 22.27 27.89
C LEU A 85 -4.90 22.42 29.31
N VAL A 86 -5.46 21.35 29.87
CA VAL A 86 -6.11 21.41 31.20
C VAL A 86 -5.09 21.38 32.35
N VAL A 87 -4.06 20.53 32.28
CA VAL A 87 -3.11 20.33 33.38
C VAL A 87 -1.97 21.33 33.33
N HIS A 88 -1.53 21.70 32.13
CA HIS A 88 -0.38 22.60 31.93
C HIS A 88 -0.76 23.98 31.39
N GLY A 89 -2.03 24.22 31.06
CA GLY A 89 -2.55 25.55 30.69
C GLY A 89 -3.11 26.37 31.86
N TRP A 90 -3.27 25.80 33.06
CA TRP A 90 -3.62 26.56 34.27
C TRP A 90 -2.38 27.12 34.96
N GLY A 91 -1.93 28.31 34.56
CA GLY A 91 -0.81 29.00 35.18
C GLY A 91 -0.12 29.98 34.22
N PRO A 92 1.15 30.36 34.47
CA PRO A 92 1.92 31.06 33.46
C PRO A 92 2.04 30.17 32.23
N LEU A 93 1.62 30.68 31.06
CA LEU A 93 1.63 29.97 29.79
C LEU A 93 3.06 29.84 29.26
N VAL A 94 3.90 29.11 29.98
CA VAL A 94 5.30 28.85 29.64
C VAL A 94 5.41 27.39 29.25
N CYS A 95 5.85 27.13 28.02
CA CYS A 95 6.02 25.76 27.56
C CYS A 95 7.23 25.12 28.21
N LYS A 96 6.99 24.01 28.93
CA LYS A 96 8.04 23.18 29.55
C LYS A 96 8.05 21.76 28.97
N TRP A 97 7.65 21.63 27.71
CA TRP A 97 7.65 20.35 27.01
C TRP A 97 9.07 19.94 26.60
N ALA A 98 9.59 18.82 27.09
CA ALA A 98 10.86 18.21 26.69
C ALA A 98 11.98 19.22 26.39
N LYS A 99 12.44 19.29 25.12
CA LYS A 99 13.50 20.20 24.66
C LYS A 99 13.05 21.66 24.57
N CYS A 100 11.75 21.95 24.59
CA CYS A 100 11.22 23.32 24.62
C CYS A 100 11.55 24.02 25.94
N ALA A 101 11.54 23.27 27.06
CA ALA A 101 11.93 23.78 28.38
C ALA A 101 13.40 24.25 28.43
N ALA A 102 14.27 23.66 27.59
CA ALA A 102 15.69 23.98 27.55
C ALA A 102 16.02 25.24 26.74
N LYS A 103 15.05 25.85 26.05
CA LYS A 103 15.25 27.12 25.35
C LYS A 103 15.38 28.24 26.39
N SER A 104 16.29 29.20 26.15
CA SER A 104 16.53 30.33 27.05
C SER A 104 16.25 31.66 26.34
N PRO A 105 15.17 32.39 26.69
CA PRO A 105 14.11 32.00 27.63
C PRO A 105 13.16 30.94 27.04
N PRO A 106 12.49 30.14 27.90
CA PRO A 106 11.47 29.20 27.43
C PRO A 106 10.30 30.00 26.82
N PRO A 107 9.64 29.48 25.78
CA PRO A 107 8.59 30.23 25.11
C PRO A 107 7.40 30.43 26.06
N SER A 108 7.07 31.70 26.27
CA SER A 108 5.95 32.18 27.08
C SER A 108 4.90 32.83 26.18
N PHE A 109 3.63 32.65 26.51
CA PHE A 109 2.51 33.13 25.71
C PHE A 109 1.58 34.01 26.56
N GLU A 110 0.87 34.93 25.91
CA GLU A 110 -0.12 35.80 26.56
C GLU A 110 -1.53 35.23 26.43
N SER A 111 -1.83 34.59 25.29
CA SER A 111 -3.11 33.95 25.00
C SER A 111 -3.04 32.43 25.11
N GLU A 112 -4.12 31.84 25.61
CA GLU A 112 -4.33 30.38 25.60
C GLU A 112 -4.32 29.83 24.16
N ASP A 113 -4.83 30.60 23.19
CA ASP A 113 -4.86 30.19 21.79
C ASP A 113 -3.44 30.09 21.18
N ASP A 114 -2.57 31.05 21.48
CA ASP A 114 -1.17 31.04 21.02
C ASP A 114 -0.40 29.88 21.65
N PHE A 115 -0.66 29.62 22.93
CA PHE A 115 -0.12 28.45 23.63
C PHE A 115 -0.60 27.15 22.98
N ALA A 116 -1.90 27.02 22.73
CA ALA A 116 -2.48 25.82 22.12
C ALA A 116 -1.91 25.57 20.72
N MET A 117 -1.79 26.61 19.89
CA MET A 117 -1.20 26.53 18.56
C MET A 117 0.27 26.13 18.62
N HIS A 118 1.04 26.70 19.55
CA HIS A 118 2.43 26.31 19.78
C HIS A 118 2.57 24.83 20.16
N ILE A 119 1.77 24.36 21.13
CA ILE A 119 1.78 22.95 21.55
C ILE A 119 1.42 22.04 20.37
N GLU A 120 0.41 22.41 19.59
CA GLU A 120 -0.03 21.64 18.45
C GLU A 120 1.08 21.51 17.40
N GLU A 121 1.62 22.63 16.93
CA GLU A 121 2.58 22.64 15.82
C GLU A 121 3.97 22.16 16.22
N ALA A 122 4.46 22.59 17.39
CA ALA A 122 5.84 22.32 17.79
C ALA A 122 6.00 20.93 18.44
N HIS A 123 4.94 20.37 19.02
CA HIS A 123 5.02 19.14 19.82
C HIS A 123 4.09 18.05 19.31
N LEU A 124 2.79 18.31 19.21
CA LEU A 124 1.81 17.27 18.88
C LEU A 124 1.89 16.80 17.44
N ILE A 125 2.08 17.69 16.45
CA ILE A 125 2.23 17.29 15.04
C ILE A 125 3.45 16.38 14.85
N PRO A 126 4.68 16.75 15.27
CA PRO A 126 5.83 15.84 15.20
C PRO A 126 5.59 14.52 15.93
N PHE A 127 4.92 14.57 17.08
CA PHE A 127 4.58 13.38 17.85
C PHE A 127 3.63 12.45 17.06
N MET A 128 2.61 12.99 16.37
CA MET A 128 1.71 12.23 15.49
C MET A 128 2.46 11.56 14.34
N TRP A 129 3.45 12.24 13.76
CA TRP A 129 4.26 11.65 12.69
C TRP A 129 5.02 10.40 13.15
N HIS A 130 5.38 10.32 14.44
CA HIS A 130 6.11 9.19 14.99
C HIS A 130 5.22 8.07 15.55
N LEU A 131 4.13 8.43 16.23
CA LEU A 131 3.29 7.49 16.99
C LEU A 131 1.88 7.29 16.42
N GLY A 132 1.48 8.13 15.48
CA GLY A 132 0.10 8.18 14.97
C GLY A 132 -0.86 8.80 15.99
N GLU A 133 -2.16 8.61 15.73
CA GLU A 133 -3.23 9.20 16.56
C GLU A 133 -3.62 8.33 17.77
N GLY A 134 -3.23 7.06 17.76
CA GLY A 134 -3.60 6.08 18.79
C GLY A 134 -5.00 5.51 18.59
N PHE A 135 -5.49 4.81 19.60
CA PHE A 135 -6.82 4.22 19.52
C PHE A 135 -7.89 5.32 19.68
N ARG A 136 -8.96 5.27 18.88
CA ARG A 136 -10.10 6.16 19.07
C ARG A 136 -11.12 5.44 19.96
N ASN A 137 -11.59 6.15 20.99
CA ASN A 137 -12.65 5.66 21.89
C ASN A 137 -14.04 5.62 21.24
N THR A 138 -14.18 6.14 20.01
CA THR A 138 -15.45 6.12 19.29
C THR A 138 -15.69 4.73 18.69
N PRO A 139 -16.83 4.09 19.00
CA PRO A 139 -17.14 2.80 18.40
C PRO A 139 -17.29 2.97 16.89
N PRO A 140 -16.77 2.02 16.09
CA PRO A 140 -16.79 2.12 14.63
C PRO A 140 -18.22 2.26 14.07
N ASP A 141 -19.23 1.69 14.73
CA ASP A 141 -20.62 1.78 14.28
C ASP A 141 -21.13 3.23 14.21
N ARG A 142 -20.77 4.10 15.16
CA ARG A 142 -21.16 5.52 15.12
C ARG A 142 -20.53 6.26 13.95
N LEU A 143 -19.28 5.96 13.62
CA LEU A 143 -18.61 6.55 12.45
C LEU A 143 -19.21 6.02 11.15
N ILE A 144 -19.60 4.74 11.11
CA ILE A 144 -20.23 4.14 9.93
C ILE A 144 -21.61 4.76 9.69
N GLU A 145 -22.38 5.04 10.75
CA GLU A 145 -23.68 5.72 10.69
C GLU A 145 -23.54 7.18 10.25
N GLU A 146 -22.67 7.97 10.90
CA GLU A 146 -22.39 9.36 10.49
C GLU A 146 -21.87 9.47 9.04
N GLN A 147 -21.19 8.44 8.55
CA GLN A 147 -20.77 8.35 7.16
C GLN A 147 -21.83 7.75 6.23
N LYS A 148 -22.81 6.99 6.71
CA LYS A 148 -23.93 6.51 5.87
C LYS A 148 -24.76 7.68 5.36
N ASP A 149 -25.02 8.66 6.21
CA ASP A 149 -25.76 9.87 5.82
C ASP A 149 -25.01 10.73 4.79
N LYS A 150 -23.67 10.58 4.71
CA LYS A 150 -22.81 11.22 3.69
C LYS A 150 -22.50 10.32 2.48
N LYS A 151 -22.85 9.03 2.51
CA LYS A 151 -22.45 8.01 1.50
C LYS A 151 -23.34 7.95 0.27
N ASP A 152 -24.46 8.64 0.25
CA ASP A 152 -25.31 8.69 -0.95
C ASP A 152 -24.79 9.69 -1.98
N ARG A 153 -24.00 10.68 -1.55
CA ARG A 153 -23.30 11.60 -2.45
C ARG A 153 -21.82 11.24 -2.53
N LEU A 154 -21.43 10.66 -3.66
CA LEU A 154 -20.01 10.45 -3.99
C LEU A 154 -19.30 11.81 -4.08
N PRO A 155 -18.03 11.92 -3.68
CA PRO A 155 -17.27 13.16 -3.81
C PRO A 155 -17.22 13.71 -5.25
N ASP A 156 -17.32 15.03 -5.40
CA ASP A 156 -17.42 15.70 -6.72
C ASP A 156 -16.22 15.38 -7.65
N TYR A 157 -15.03 15.11 -7.10
CA TYR A 157 -13.84 14.73 -7.90
C TYR A 157 -13.94 13.35 -8.58
N LEU A 158 -14.96 12.55 -8.27
CA LEU A 158 -15.21 11.25 -8.93
C LEU A 158 -16.07 11.39 -10.19
N PHE A 159 -16.59 12.59 -10.46
CA PHE A 159 -17.41 12.92 -11.63
C PHE A 159 -16.63 13.78 -12.61
N ASP A 160 -16.96 13.65 -13.90
CA ASP A 160 -16.51 14.57 -14.94
C ASP A 160 -17.31 15.88 -14.89
N GLU A 161 -16.94 16.86 -15.73
CA GLU A 161 -17.65 18.15 -15.85
C GLU A 161 -19.13 18.00 -16.26
N HIS A 162 -19.53 16.82 -16.75
CA HIS A 162 -20.87 16.51 -17.23
C HIS A 162 -21.68 15.70 -16.19
N GLY A 163 -21.11 15.43 -15.02
CA GLY A 163 -21.75 14.66 -13.95
C GLY A 163 -21.72 13.14 -14.14
N ASN A 164 -20.96 12.61 -15.11
CA ASN A 164 -20.74 11.17 -15.26
C ASN A 164 -19.61 10.72 -14.35
N GLN A 165 -19.81 9.58 -13.69
CA GLN A 165 -18.79 9.03 -12.81
C GLN A 165 -17.64 8.44 -13.62
N VAL A 166 -16.43 9.01 -13.49
CA VAL A 166 -15.23 8.60 -14.27
C VAL A 166 -14.66 7.28 -13.74
N THR A 167 -14.78 7.04 -12.43
CA THR A 167 -14.28 5.82 -11.78
C THR A 167 -15.45 4.88 -11.49
N PRO A 168 -15.53 3.68 -12.11
CA PRO A 168 -16.59 2.73 -11.82
C PRO A 168 -16.73 2.45 -10.32
N SER A 169 -17.96 2.41 -9.82
CA SER A 169 -18.23 2.12 -8.42
C SER A 169 -17.80 0.69 -8.07
N ILE A 170 -17.08 0.54 -6.94
CA ILE A 170 -16.68 -0.76 -6.38
C ILE A 170 -17.72 -1.25 -5.34
N ARG A 171 -18.73 -0.43 -5.01
CA ARG A 171 -19.67 -0.69 -3.89
C ARG A 171 -20.39 -2.03 -4.02
N ASP A 172 -20.79 -2.38 -5.24
CA ASP A 172 -21.57 -3.58 -5.55
C ASP A 172 -20.77 -4.57 -6.40
N GLN A 173 -19.44 -4.46 -6.38
CA GLN A 173 -18.59 -5.39 -7.11
C GLN A 173 -18.64 -6.77 -6.44
N GLU A 174 -19.30 -7.72 -7.10
CA GLU A 174 -19.31 -9.10 -6.67
C GLU A 174 -17.89 -9.69 -6.67
N MET A 175 -17.53 -10.36 -5.58
CA MET A 175 -16.26 -11.07 -5.47
C MET A 175 -16.29 -12.30 -6.37
N GLU A 176 -15.39 -12.36 -7.34
CA GLU A 176 -15.30 -13.52 -8.24
C GLU A 176 -14.89 -14.79 -7.48
N ASP A 177 -15.65 -15.87 -7.70
CA ASP A 177 -15.24 -17.21 -7.29
C ASP A 177 -13.99 -17.67 -8.06
N GLN A 178 -13.24 -18.62 -7.49
CA GLN A 178 -11.99 -19.11 -8.09
C GLN A 178 -12.17 -19.70 -9.50
N LEU A 179 -13.34 -20.26 -9.81
CA LEU A 179 -13.66 -20.78 -11.14
C LEU A 179 -13.91 -19.64 -12.13
N SER A 180 -14.79 -18.70 -11.76
CA SER A 180 -15.12 -17.49 -12.53
C SER A 180 -13.86 -16.68 -12.85
N TYR A 181 -12.99 -16.46 -11.85
CA TYR A 181 -11.69 -15.79 -12.04
C TYR A 181 -10.81 -16.49 -13.09
N ARG A 182 -10.75 -17.82 -13.09
CA ARG A 182 -9.92 -18.58 -14.04
C ARG A 182 -10.48 -18.50 -15.45
N GLU A 183 -11.79 -18.50 -15.61
CA GLU A 183 -12.46 -18.37 -16.90
C GLU A 183 -12.32 -16.95 -17.45
N ASN A 184 -12.58 -15.93 -16.63
CA ASN A 184 -12.42 -14.52 -17.00
C ASN A 184 -10.97 -14.22 -17.38
N ARG A 185 -9.99 -14.77 -16.66
CA ARG A 185 -8.58 -14.65 -17.02
C ARG A 185 -8.23 -15.31 -18.36
N LYS A 186 -8.86 -16.43 -18.73
CA LYS A 186 -8.67 -17.06 -20.05
C LYS A 186 -9.30 -16.19 -21.14
N LYS A 187 -10.52 -15.71 -20.93
CA LYS A 187 -11.24 -14.81 -21.86
C LYS A 187 -10.44 -13.53 -22.11
N LEU A 188 -9.96 -12.88 -21.04
CA LEU A 188 -9.13 -11.68 -21.13
C LEU A 188 -7.85 -11.91 -21.95
N ARG A 189 -7.17 -13.03 -21.72
CA ARG A 189 -5.98 -13.40 -22.51
C ARG A 189 -6.29 -13.59 -24.00
N ALA A 190 -7.43 -14.20 -24.32
CA ALA A 190 -7.85 -14.38 -25.71
C ALA A 190 -8.16 -13.04 -26.38
N LEU A 191 -8.85 -12.14 -25.68
CA LEU A 191 -9.16 -10.78 -26.16
C LEU A 191 -7.89 -9.96 -26.39
N LEU A 192 -6.92 -10.00 -25.48
CA LEU A 192 -5.65 -9.30 -25.66
C LEU A 192 -4.87 -9.84 -26.87
N LEU A 193 -4.84 -11.16 -27.04
CA LEU A 193 -4.20 -11.77 -28.21
C LEU A 193 -4.89 -11.34 -29.51
N GLN A 194 -6.23 -11.29 -29.51
CA GLN A 194 -7.01 -10.85 -30.66
C GLN A 194 -6.77 -9.36 -30.97
N ARG A 195 -6.72 -8.51 -29.95
CA ARG A 195 -6.37 -7.09 -30.09
C ARG A 195 -4.98 -6.93 -30.71
N ASP A 196 -3.99 -7.65 -30.20
CA ASP A 196 -2.61 -7.55 -30.67
C ASP A 196 -2.47 -8.08 -32.11
N ALA A 197 -3.27 -9.07 -32.50
CA ALA A 197 -3.34 -9.56 -33.89
C ALA A 197 -4.04 -8.56 -34.84
N ASN A 198 -5.00 -7.79 -34.32
CA ASN A 198 -5.70 -6.74 -35.07
C ASN A 198 -4.99 -5.39 -35.00
N ALA A 199 -3.84 -5.28 -34.32
CA ALA A 199 -3.09 -4.03 -34.28
C ALA A 199 -2.54 -3.72 -35.68
N PRO A 200 -2.69 -2.48 -36.17
CA PRO A 200 -2.13 -2.09 -37.46
C PRO A 200 -0.59 -2.26 -37.42
N TYR A 201 -0.03 -2.69 -38.55
CA TYR A 201 1.42 -2.79 -38.72
C TYR A 201 1.99 -1.36 -38.70
N GLU A 202 2.87 -1.04 -37.75
CA GLU A 202 3.62 0.22 -37.82
C GLU A 202 4.71 0.04 -38.90
N ASP A 203 4.51 0.65 -40.06
CA ASP A 203 5.52 0.71 -41.10
C ASP A 203 6.69 1.57 -40.61
N GLU A 204 7.83 0.94 -40.28
CA GLU A 204 9.11 1.61 -40.03
C GLU A 204 9.73 2.12 -41.37
N ASP A 205 8.96 2.85 -42.17
CA ASP A 205 9.44 3.51 -43.39
C ASP A 205 9.29 5.03 -43.26
N ASN A 206 9.99 5.61 -42.27
CA ASN A 206 10.44 7.01 -42.33
C ASN A 206 11.94 7.08 -42.05
N MET A 207 12.71 6.40 -42.89
CA MET A 207 14.17 6.52 -42.98
C MET A 207 14.54 6.66 -44.45
N GLY A 208 14.43 7.89 -44.97
CA GLY A 208 15.13 8.29 -46.18
C GLY A 208 14.26 8.97 -47.24
N GLU A 209 13.88 10.22 -47.00
CA GLU A 209 13.79 11.17 -48.09
C GLU A 209 14.79 12.30 -47.80
N ALA A 210 16.02 12.06 -48.24
CA ALA A 210 16.95 13.11 -48.60
C ALA A 210 16.66 13.47 -50.06
N VAL A 211 16.38 14.76 -50.33
CA VAL A 211 17.12 15.68 -51.23
C VAL A 211 16.54 17.07 -51.01
#